data_AF-A0A4P6JM66-F1
#
_entry.id   AF-A0A4P6JM66-F1
#
_cell.length_a   1.000
_cell.length_b   1.000
_cell.length_c   1.000
_cell.angle_alpha   90.00
_cell.angle_beta   90.00
_cell.angle_gamma   90.00
#
_symmetry.space_group_name_H-M   'P 1'
#
loop_
_entity.id
_entity.type
_entity.pdbx_description
1 polymer ?
#
loop_
_entity_poly.entity_id
_entity_poly.type
_entity_poly.pdbx_seq_one_letter_code
_entity_poly.pdbx_strand_id
1 'polypeptide(L)'
;MADGYLANIEYITVRIIPWVGISLSLYVLSVLIREMLGKLMLPGQTRLARSMDARMQPVLHTLLTLPWTHWFFPLIVGWTIFLLLFTVMFTHIAGGIGDGIWKGLYYWLEQQHVERGGQPWYYYLLLIPLYEQIGVIFGIVGCIRCLLRPDRFRLFLLYWFLGDFVIYSWAGEKMPWLMIFMTMPMLLLAAIGLEPCVRLCSSFILQIYSWAKRVLRGREQASAPVLPAQQPLRRRYGSIVAGSLGVLIALFALFLTLQNMYEVNYVHAADGPHEMMVYVQTPPDIDVVMKRIAAIDQKDFGGRQQVHIGVTSDAEWPLV
;
A
#
# COMPACT_ATOMS: atom_id res chain seq x y z
N MET A 1 -29.67 -18.79 -7.19
CA MET A 1 -28.86 -20.01 -7.40
C MET A 1 -27.40 -19.80 -6.99
N ALA A 2 -26.80 -18.63 -7.26
CA ALA A 2 -25.43 -18.31 -6.87
C ALA A 2 -25.21 -18.30 -5.34
N ASP A 3 -26.15 -17.75 -4.56
CA ASP A 3 -26.02 -17.65 -3.10
C ASP A 3 -25.93 -19.01 -2.40
N GLY A 4 -26.72 -19.98 -2.85
CA GLY A 4 -26.68 -21.34 -2.31
C GLY A 4 -25.40 -22.09 -2.65
N TYR A 5 -24.81 -21.82 -3.82
CA TYR A 5 -23.51 -22.36 -4.22
C TYR A 5 -22.37 -21.76 -3.40
N LEU A 6 -22.38 -20.43 -3.22
CA LEU A 6 -21.41 -19.72 -2.40
C LEU A 6 -21.45 -20.17 -0.94
N ALA A 7 -22.64 -20.28 -0.36
CA ALA A 7 -22.83 -20.77 1.00
C ALA A 7 -22.29 -22.21 1.19
N ASN A 8 -22.45 -23.07 0.17
CA ASN A 8 -21.92 -24.43 0.22
C ASN A 8 -20.38 -24.44 0.18
N ILE A 9 -19.76 -23.66 -0.70
CA ILE A 9 -18.29 -23.53 -0.77
C ILE A 9 -17.74 -22.96 0.53
N GLU A 10 -18.39 -21.93 1.08
CA GLU A 10 -18.03 -21.32 2.36
C GLU A 10 -18.06 -22.38 3.47
N TYR A 11 -19.17 -23.11 3.58
CA TYR A 11 -19.33 -24.19 4.56
C TYR A 11 -18.24 -25.26 4.45
N ILE A 12 -17.96 -25.73 3.23
CA ILE A 12 -16.91 -26.72 2.96
C ILE A 12 -15.53 -26.18 3.36
N THR A 13 -15.25 -24.93 3.00
CA THR A 13 -13.96 -24.28 3.23
C THR A 13 -13.68 -24.09 4.71
N VAL A 14 -14.64 -23.54 5.46
CA VAL A 14 -14.54 -23.35 6.91
C VAL A 14 -14.33 -24.68 7.62
N ARG A 15 -14.96 -25.76 7.14
CA ARG A 15 -14.79 -27.10 7.71
C ARG A 15 -13.43 -27.72 7.40
N ILE A 16 -12.85 -27.45 6.22
CA ILE A 16 -11.59 -28.05 5.77
C ILE A 16 -10.36 -27.31 6.29
N ILE A 17 -10.40 -25.97 6.39
CA ILE A 17 -9.24 -25.14 6.76
C ILE A 17 -8.55 -25.60 8.06
N PRO A 18 -9.25 -25.90 9.16
CA PRO A 18 -8.62 -26.40 10.38
C PRO A 18 -7.82 -27.69 10.14
N TRP A 19 -8.35 -28.61 9.32
CA TRP A 19 -7.66 -29.86 8.97
C TRP A 19 -6.45 -29.64 8.07
N VAL A 20 -6.52 -28.69 7.15
CA VAL A 20 -5.37 -28.26 6.34
C VAL A 20 -4.29 -27.66 7.24
N GLY A 21 -4.67 -26.81 8.20
CA GLY A 21 -3.77 -26.24 9.20
C GLY A 21 -3.08 -27.32 10.03
N ILE A 22 -3.82 -28.27 10.59
CA ILE A 22 -3.28 -29.39 11.37
C ILE A 22 -2.32 -30.23 10.51
N SER A 23 -2.71 -30.55 9.28
CA SER A 23 -1.89 -31.34 8.35
C SER A 23 -0.58 -30.62 8.01
N LEU A 24 -0.65 -29.30 7.79
CA LEU A 24 0.51 -28.45 7.55
C LEU A 24 1.42 -28.38 8.77
N SER A 25 0.85 -28.23 9.97
CA SER A 25 1.61 -28.24 11.24
C SER A 25 2.33 -29.57 11.46
N LEU A 26 1.65 -30.70 11.22
CA LEU A 26 2.25 -32.03 11.31
C LEU A 26 3.37 -32.22 10.27
N TYR A 27 3.15 -31.74 9.04
CA TYR A 27 4.18 -31.74 8.00
C TYR A 27 5.42 -30.95 8.43
N VAL A 28 5.23 -29.72 8.91
CA VAL A 28 6.33 -28.85 9.38
C VAL A 28 7.04 -29.46 10.57
N LEU A 29 6.31 -30.03 11.54
CA LEU A 29 6.89 -30.74 12.66
C LEU A 29 7.76 -31.91 12.17
N SER A 30 7.29 -32.66 11.16
CA SER A 30 8.08 -33.75 10.57
C SER A 30 9.35 -33.25 9.88
N VAL A 31 9.30 -32.07 9.24
CA VAL A 31 10.45 -31.41 8.62
C VAL A 31 11.46 -30.97 9.69
N LEU A 32 10.99 -30.31 10.75
CA LEU A 32 11.83 -29.90 11.88
C LEU A 32 12.48 -31.08 12.59
N ILE A 33 11.74 -32.17 12.82
CA ILE A 33 12.29 -33.41 13.40
C ILE A 33 13.38 -33.98 12.48
N ARG A 34 13.15 -34.02 11.16
CA ARG A 34 14.15 -34.49 10.19
C ARG A 34 15.40 -33.59 10.17
N GLU A 35 15.22 -32.29 10.33
CA GLU A 35 16.30 -31.31 10.44
C GLU A 35 17.12 -31.51 11.72
N MET A 36 16.47 -31.63 12.89
CA MET A 36 17.12 -31.95 14.16
C MET A 36 17.88 -33.28 14.13
N LEU A 37 17.37 -34.26 13.40
CA LEU A 37 18.01 -35.56 13.20
C LEU A 37 19.12 -35.54 12.13
N GLY A 38 19.40 -34.40 11.49
CA GLY A 38 20.38 -34.26 10.41
C GLY A 38 20.02 -35.01 9.12
N LYS A 39 18.75 -35.42 8.97
CA LYS A 39 18.23 -36.21 7.84
C LYS A 39 17.55 -35.34 6.78
N LEU A 40 17.57 -34.01 6.93
CA LEU A 40 16.95 -33.12 5.96
C LEU A 40 17.79 -33.11 4.67
N MET A 41 17.17 -33.53 3.58
CA MET A 41 17.75 -33.40 2.25
C MET A 41 18.00 -31.91 1.97
N LEU A 42 19.22 -31.55 1.60
CA LEU A 42 19.56 -30.17 1.24
C LEU A 42 18.68 -29.69 0.07
N PRO A 43 18.32 -28.40 0.02
CA PRO A 43 17.53 -27.85 -1.08
C PRO A 43 18.20 -28.16 -2.42
N GLY A 44 17.44 -28.74 -3.37
CA GLY A 44 17.95 -29.20 -4.68
C GLY A 44 18.35 -30.68 -4.76
N GLN A 45 18.25 -31.46 -3.68
CA GLN A 45 18.48 -32.91 -3.72
C GLN A 45 17.23 -33.74 -4.07
N THR A 46 16.07 -33.12 -4.24
CA THR A 46 14.86 -33.80 -4.70
C THR A 46 15.04 -34.31 -6.13
N ARG A 47 14.53 -35.50 -6.42
CA ARG A 47 14.65 -36.16 -7.74
C ARG A 47 14.14 -35.25 -8.87
N LEU A 48 13.08 -34.48 -8.59
CA LEU A 48 12.48 -33.48 -9.47
C LEU A 48 13.40 -32.27 -9.71
N ALA A 49 14.04 -31.71 -8.68
CA ALA A 49 14.95 -30.58 -8.85
C ALA A 49 16.20 -30.96 -9.66
N ARG A 50 16.68 -32.20 -9.55
CA ARG A 50 17.85 -32.69 -10.30
C ARG A 50 17.58 -32.91 -11.79
N SER A 51 16.35 -33.25 -12.17
CA SER A 51 15.98 -33.48 -13.57
C SER A 51 15.71 -32.19 -14.35
N MET A 52 15.79 -31.04 -13.69
CA MET A 52 15.35 -29.76 -14.24
C MET A 52 16.52 -28.88 -14.65
N ASP A 53 16.46 -28.36 -15.86
CA ASP A 53 17.43 -27.39 -16.36
C ASP A 53 17.12 -26.00 -15.81
N ALA A 54 17.98 -25.52 -14.92
CA ALA A 54 17.86 -24.20 -14.28
C ALA A 54 17.89 -23.04 -15.29
N ARG A 55 18.50 -23.22 -16.47
CA ARG A 55 18.54 -22.16 -17.50
C ARG A 55 17.24 -22.04 -18.27
N MET A 56 16.61 -23.17 -18.56
CA MET A 56 15.35 -23.21 -19.32
C MET A 56 14.14 -22.91 -18.44
N GLN A 57 14.18 -23.28 -17.16
CA GLN A 57 13.06 -23.16 -16.22
C GLN A 57 13.48 -22.52 -14.89
N PRO A 58 13.97 -21.26 -14.90
CA PRO A 58 14.55 -20.62 -13.72
C PRO A 58 13.54 -20.44 -12.59
N VAL A 59 12.27 -20.14 -12.91
CA VAL A 59 11.20 -19.97 -11.91
C VAL A 59 10.91 -21.30 -11.21
N LEU A 60 10.63 -22.35 -11.96
CA LEU A 60 10.26 -23.65 -11.40
C LEU A 60 11.43 -24.29 -10.64
N HIS A 61 12.66 -24.14 -11.14
CA HIS A 61 13.87 -24.52 -10.41
C HIS A 61 13.96 -23.77 -9.07
N THR A 62 13.73 -22.46 -9.06
CA THR A 62 13.74 -21.65 -7.83
C THR A 62 12.67 -22.12 -6.85
N LEU A 63 11.44 -22.37 -7.30
CA LEU A 63 10.34 -22.87 -6.45
C LEU A 63 10.71 -24.18 -5.74
N LEU A 64 11.38 -25.10 -6.45
CA LEU A 64 11.73 -26.43 -5.94
C LEU A 64 13.02 -26.46 -5.11
N THR A 65 13.90 -25.47 -5.28
CA THR A 65 15.17 -25.34 -4.55
C THR A 65 15.10 -24.36 -3.40
N LEU A 66 14.04 -23.57 -3.27
CA LEU A 66 13.88 -22.65 -2.16
C LEU A 66 13.75 -23.45 -0.84
N PRO A 67 14.47 -23.07 0.22
CA PRO A 67 14.26 -23.66 1.54
C PRO A 67 12.80 -23.46 1.98
N TRP A 68 12.22 -24.48 2.60
CA TRP A 68 10.83 -24.47 3.07
C TRP A 68 10.52 -23.28 4.00
N THR A 69 11.52 -22.82 4.77
CA THR A 69 11.43 -21.67 5.68
C THR A 69 10.98 -20.39 4.98
N HIS A 70 11.39 -20.19 3.73
CA HIS A 70 11.08 -18.99 2.96
C HIS A 70 9.62 -18.94 2.49
N TRP A 71 8.93 -20.08 2.44
CA TRP A 71 7.49 -20.14 2.18
C TRP A 71 6.68 -20.15 3.48
N PHE A 72 7.18 -20.88 4.47
CA PHE A 72 6.47 -21.13 5.71
C PHE A 72 6.29 -19.88 6.56
N PHE A 73 7.35 -19.11 6.81
CA PHE A 73 7.25 -17.92 7.66
C PHE A 73 6.31 -16.86 7.06
N PRO A 74 6.43 -16.50 5.77
CA PRO A 74 5.48 -15.57 5.16
C PRO A 74 4.04 -16.09 5.18
N LEU A 75 3.83 -17.38 4.95
CA LEU A 75 2.50 -17.98 5.00
C LEU A 75 1.91 -17.89 6.41
N ILE A 76 2.68 -18.21 7.46
CA ILE A 76 2.21 -18.07 8.85
C ILE A 76 1.93 -16.61 9.18
N VAL A 77 2.82 -15.69 8.84
CA VAL A 77 2.64 -14.27 9.13
C VAL A 77 1.39 -13.76 8.43
N GLY A 78 1.23 -14.08 7.14
CA GLY A 78 0.06 -13.72 6.35
C GLY A 78 -1.23 -14.29 6.93
N TRP A 79 -1.25 -15.59 7.27
CA TRP A 79 -2.40 -16.22 7.92
C TRP A 79 -2.69 -15.66 9.31
N THR A 80 -1.68 -15.29 10.08
CA THR A 80 -1.85 -14.68 11.40
C THR A 80 -2.54 -13.33 11.27
N ILE A 81 -2.07 -12.49 10.34
CA ILE A 81 -2.69 -11.19 10.05
C ILE A 81 -4.11 -11.39 9.53
N PHE A 82 -4.30 -12.31 8.57
CA PHE A 82 -5.61 -12.64 8.01
C PHE A 82 -6.59 -13.05 9.12
N LEU A 83 -6.24 -14.03 9.95
CA LEU A 83 -7.11 -14.50 11.03
C LEU A 83 -7.40 -13.38 12.00
N LEU A 84 -6.39 -12.64 12.43
CA LEU A 84 -6.54 -11.55 13.38
C LEU A 84 -7.55 -10.49 12.87
N LEU A 85 -7.44 -10.08 11.60
CA LEU A 85 -8.31 -9.06 11.01
C LEU A 85 -9.70 -9.60 10.66
N PHE A 86 -9.79 -10.71 9.92
CA PHE A 86 -11.06 -11.21 9.40
C PHE A 86 -11.93 -11.91 10.45
N THR A 87 -11.35 -12.44 11.52
CA THR A 87 -12.13 -13.03 12.62
C THR A 87 -12.51 -12.02 13.70
N VAL A 88 -12.28 -10.72 13.45
CA VAL A 88 -12.54 -9.63 14.40
C VAL A 88 -11.87 -9.94 15.74
N MET A 89 -10.55 -10.09 15.73
CA MET A 89 -9.75 -10.49 16.90
C MET A 89 -10.26 -11.78 17.56
N PHE A 90 -10.58 -12.80 16.74
CA PHE A 90 -11.06 -14.12 17.17
C PHE A 90 -12.47 -14.16 17.79
N THR A 91 -13.25 -13.08 17.72
CA THR A 91 -14.64 -13.09 18.20
C THR A 91 -15.61 -13.74 17.21
N HIS A 92 -15.24 -13.81 15.93
CA HIS A 92 -16.05 -14.36 14.84
C HIS A 92 -15.24 -15.29 13.92
N ILE A 93 -14.74 -16.41 14.46
CA ILE A 93 -13.79 -17.29 13.75
C ILE A 93 -14.43 -17.98 12.54
N ALA A 94 -15.55 -18.67 12.74
CA ALA A 94 -16.15 -19.51 11.70
C ALA A 94 -16.63 -18.69 10.50
N GLY A 95 -17.38 -17.61 10.74
CA GLY A 95 -17.83 -16.73 9.65
C GLY A 95 -16.71 -15.86 9.11
N GLY A 96 -15.79 -15.36 9.94
CA GLY A 96 -14.70 -14.49 9.48
C GLY A 96 -13.78 -15.12 8.44
N ILE A 97 -13.45 -16.41 8.60
CA ILE A 97 -12.64 -17.15 7.63
C ILE A 97 -13.39 -17.31 6.29
N GLY A 98 -14.66 -17.67 6.35
CA GLY A 98 -15.51 -17.84 5.15
C GLY A 98 -15.72 -16.53 4.41
N ASP A 99 -16.06 -15.47 5.14
CA ASP A 99 -16.27 -14.12 4.64
C ASP A 99 -15.02 -13.57 3.94
N GLY A 100 -13.86 -13.73 4.57
CA GLY A 100 -12.60 -13.19 4.05
C GLY A 100 -12.08 -13.88 2.80
N ILE A 101 -12.29 -15.19 2.66
CA ILE A 101 -11.82 -15.95 1.49
C ILE A 101 -12.79 -15.81 0.32
N TRP A 102 -14.10 -15.88 0.59
CA TRP A 102 -15.11 -16.01 -0.45
C TRP A 102 -15.98 -14.79 -0.61
N LYS A 103 -16.65 -14.30 0.44
CA LYS A 103 -17.65 -13.23 0.28
C LYS A 103 -17.03 -11.93 -0.24
N GLY A 104 -15.87 -11.53 0.29
CA GLY A 104 -15.17 -10.33 -0.19
C GLY A 104 -14.78 -10.42 -1.67
N LEU A 105 -14.23 -11.57 -2.09
CA LEU A 105 -13.81 -11.79 -3.47
C LEU A 105 -15.01 -11.89 -4.43
N TYR A 106 -16.05 -12.61 -4.02
CA TYR A 106 -17.28 -12.75 -4.80
C TYR A 106 -17.99 -11.41 -4.97
N TYR A 107 -18.12 -10.64 -3.88
CA TYR A 107 -18.67 -9.29 -3.91
C TYR A 107 -17.89 -8.38 -4.87
N TRP A 108 -16.55 -8.38 -4.79
CA TRP A 108 -15.71 -7.54 -5.66
C TRP A 108 -15.81 -7.95 -7.14
N LEU A 109 -15.93 -9.26 -7.43
CA LEU A 109 -16.15 -9.76 -8.78
C LEU A 109 -17.50 -9.30 -9.35
N GLU A 110 -18.58 -9.36 -8.55
CA GLU A 110 -19.89 -8.86 -8.96
C GLU A 110 -19.88 -7.36 -9.25
N GLN A 111 -19.07 -6.58 -8.51
CA GLN A 111 -18.96 -5.13 -8.73
C GLN A 111 -18.32 -4.75 -10.06
N GLN A 112 -17.57 -5.65 -10.70
CA GLN A 112 -16.95 -5.36 -12.00
C GLN A 112 -17.99 -5.13 -13.10
N HIS A 113 -19.16 -5.76 -13.02
CA HIS A 113 -20.25 -5.58 -14.00
C HIS A 113 -21.09 -4.33 -13.76
N VAL A 114 -21.11 -3.82 -12.52
CA VAL A 114 -21.86 -2.62 -12.14
C VAL A 114 -21.06 -1.36 -12.49
N GLU A 115 -19.72 -1.45 -12.49
CA GLU A 115 -18.82 -0.33 -12.76
C GLU A 115 -19.17 0.91 -11.94
N ARG A 116 -19.31 0.75 -10.61
CA ARG A 116 -19.78 1.83 -9.73
C ARG A 116 -19.01 3.13 -10.00
N GLY A 117 -19.75 4.21 -10.23
CA GLY A 117 -19.20 5.54 -10.52
C GLY A 117 -18.76 5.76 -11.97
N GLY A 118 -18.70 4.73 -12.83
CA GLY A 118 -18.46 4.86 -14.27
C GLY A 118 -17.18 5.61 -14.65
N GLN A 119 -16.14 5.54 -13.80
CA GLN A 119 -14.96 6.38 -13.96
C GLN A 119 -14.14 6.01 -15.22
N PRO A 120 -13.52 6.99 -15.89
CA PRO A 120 -12.71 6.74 -17.08
C PRO A 120 -11.45 5.93 -16.77
N TRP A 121 -10.85 5.33 -17.80
CA TRP A 121 -9.61 4.55 -17.66
C TRP A 121 -8.43 5.35 -17.11
N TYR A 122 -8.40 6.67 -17.34
CA TYR A 122 -7.36 7.58 -16.84
C TYR A 122 -7.65 8.14 -15.44
N TYR A 123 -8.66 7.63 -14.74
CA TYR A 123 -9.08 8.11 -13.43
C TYR A 123 -7.91 8.24 -12.43
N TYR A 124 -7.09 7.20 -12.26
CA TYR A 124 -5.94 7.24 -11.35
C TYR A 124 -4.77 8.10 -11.86
N LEU A 125 -4.66 8.33 -13.17
CA LEU A 125 -3.68 9.30 -13.72
C LEU A 125 -4.02 10.73 -13.34
N LEU A 126 -5.28 11.01 -13.02
CA LEU A 126 -5.71 12.30 -12.52
C LEU A 126 -5.64 12.34 -10.98
N LEU A 127 -6.18 11.32 -10.33
CA LEU A 127 -6.30 11.27 -8.86
C LEU A 127 -4.93 11.26 -8.16
N ILE A 128 -4.00 10.40 -8.59
CA ILE A 128 -2.72 10.22 -7.89
C ILE A 128 -1.88 11.52 -7.92
N PRO A 129 -1.67 12.21 -9.06
CA PRO A 129 -0.95 13.49 -9.06
C PRO A 129 -1.61 14.61 -8.25
N LEU A 130 -2.93 14.56 -8.07
CA LEU A 130 -3.67 15.57 -7.29
C LEU A 130 -3.45 15.41 -5.78
N TYR A 131 -3.17 14.20 -5.30
CA TYR A 131 -3.11 13.92 -3.87
C TYR A 131 -1.76 13.42 -3.37
N GLU A 132 -0.89 12.90 -4.25
CA GLU A 132 0.36 12.23 -3.89
C GLU A 132 1.57 12.83 -4.62
N GLN A 133 1.68 14.17 -4.64
CA GLN A 133 2.70 14.90 -5.40
C GLN A 133 4.13 14.44 -5.11
N ILE A 134 4.47 14.24 -3.83
CA ILE A 134 5.80 13.71 -3.46
C ILE A 134 6.02 12.31 -4.05
N GLY A 135 5.00 11.47 -3.98
CA GLY A 135 4.98 10.13 -4.54
C GLY A 135 5.15 10.14 -6.05
N VAL A 136 4.46 11.03 -6.77
CA VAL A 136 4.57 11.15 -8.23
C VAL A 136 5.95 11.64 -8.65
N ILE A 137 6.43 12.76 -8.11
CA ILE A 137 7.70 13.37 -8.53
C ILE A 137 8.85 12.40 -8.28
N PHE A 138 8.98 11.90 -7.04
CA PHE A 138 10.10 11.04 -6.70
C PHE A 138 9.86 9.59 -7.12
N GLY A 139 8.62 9.14 -7.26
CA GLY A 139 8.28 7.81 -7.77
C GLY A 139 8.69 7.64 -9.21
N ILE A 140 8.48 8.64 -10.07
CA ILE A 140 8.99 8.63 -11.46
C ILE A 140 10.52 8.52 -11.47
N VAL A 141 11.21 9.33 -10.66
CA VAL A 141 12.68 9.25 -10.51
C VAL A 141 13.11 7.88 -9.98
N GLY A 142 12.36 7.32 -9.04
CA GLY A 142 12.52 5.98 -8.50
C GLY A 142 12.41 4.90 -9.57
N CYS A 143 11.37 4.94 -10.38
CA CYS A 143 11.14 4.03 -11.50
C CYS A 143 12.32 4.05 -12.47
N ILE A 144 12.74 5.25 -12.90
CA ILE A 144 13.90 5.42 -13.80
C ILE A 144 15.15 4.83 -13.17
N ARG A 145 15.41 5.11 -11.88
CA ARG A 145 16.57 4.55 -11.17
C ARG A 145 16.52 3.03 -11.04
N CYS A 146 15.34 2.45 -10.86
CA CYS A 146 15.14 1.00 -10.79
C CYS A 146 15.40 0.32 -12.14
N LEU A 147 15.04 0.96 -13.25
CA LEU A 147 15.36 0.47 -14.59
C LEU A 147 16.85 0.62 -14.92
N LEU A 148 17.49 1.73 -14.52
CA LEU A 148 18.91 1.99 -14.79
C LEU A 148 19.85 1.16 -13.91
N ARG A 149 19.42 0.77 -12.71
CA ARG A 149 20.18 -0.09 -11.78
C ARG A 149 19.27 -1.19 -11.26
N PRO A 150 18.98 -2.21 -12.07
CA PRO A 150 18.06 -3.27 -11.67
C PRO A 150 18.67 -4.13 -10.57
N ASP A 151 17.90 -4.36 -9.51
CA ASP A 151 18.12 -5.42 -8.54
C ASP A 151 16.78 -6.14 -8.31
N ARG A 152 16.81 -7.32 -7.68
CA ARG A 152 15.60 -8.15 -7.49
C ARG A 152 14.49 -7.40 -6.76
N PHE A 153 14.84 -6.58 -5.78
CA PHE A 153 13.88 -5.81 -5.00
C PHE A 153 13.33 -4.62 -5.80
N ARG A 154 14.18 -3.89 -6.52
CA ARG A 154 13.77 -2.80 -7.41
C ARG A 154 12.86 -3.25 -8.54
N LEU A 155 13.18 -4.38 -9.17
CA LEU A 155 12.34 -4.98 -10.20
C LEU A 155 11.01 -5.47 -9.62
N PHE A 156 11.02 -6.03 -8.41
CA PHE A 156 9.80 -6.37 -7.69
C PHE A 156 8.93 -5.13 -7.41
N LEU A 157 9.50 -4.01 -6.95
CA LEU A 157 8.74 -2.77 -6.73
C LEU A 157 8.16 -2.19 -8.02
N LEU A 158 8.92 -2.24 -9.12
CA LEU A 158 8.43 -1.83 -10.44
C LEU A 158 7.27 -2.71 -10.91
N TYR A 159 7.43 -4.03 -10.79
CA TYR A 159 6.37 -4.99 -11.10
C TYR A 159 5.13 -4.76 -10.24
N TRP A 160 5.31 -4.55 -8.93
CA TRP A 160 4.21 -4.32 -8.00
C TRP A 160 3.48 -3.03 -8.34
N PHE A 161 4.19 -1.91 -8.51
CA PHE A 161 3.57 -0.63 -8.89
C PHE A 161 2.87 -0.70 -10.24
N LEU A 162 3.56 -1.16 -11.29
CA LEU A 162 2.98 -1.19 -12.64
C LEU A 162 1.86 -2.22 -12.76
N GLY A 163 2.00 -3.36 -12.07
CA GLY A 163 0.97 -4.40 -12.00
C GLY A 163 -0.31 -3.88 -11.38
N ASP A 164 -0.22 -3.30 -10.18
CA ASP A 164 -1.39 -2.73 -9.49
C ASP A 164 -1.98 -1.58 -10.31
N PHE A 165 -1.14 -0.69 -10.84
CA PHE A 165 -1.60 0.42 -11.67
C PHE A 165 -2.39 -0.04 -12.90
N VAL A 166 -1.90 -1.05 -13.62
CA VAL A 166 -2.58 -1.61 -14.79
C VAL A 166 -3.86 -2.34 -14.38
N ILE A 167 -3.81 -3.20 -13.36
CA ILE A 167 -4.96 -3.99 -12.92
C ILE A 167 -6.10 -3.08 -12.48
N TYR A 168 -5.83 -2.11 -11.61
CA TYR A 168 -6.87 -1.23 -11.09
C TYR A 168 -7.36 -0.19 -12.10
N SER A 169 -6.51 0.25 -13.03
CA SER A 169 -6.96 1.12 -14.13
C SER A 169 -7.79 0.37 -15.18
N TRP A 170 -7.58 -0.94 -15.31
CA TRP A 170 -8.35 -1.82 -16.20
C TRP A 170 -9.65 -2.34 -15.57
N ALA A 171 -9.65 -2.59 -14.25
CA ALA A 171 -10.82 -3.06 -13.52
C ALA A 171 -12.05 -2.16 -13.75
N GLY A 172 -13.24 -2.76 -13.83
CA GLY A 172 -14.51 -2.06 -14.03
C GLY A 172 -14.83 -1.16 -12.84
N GLU A 173 -14.71 -1.69 -11.62
CA GLU A 173 -14.85 -0.90 -10.39
C GLU A 173 -13.62 0.00 -10.20
N LYS A 174 -13.82 1.33 -10.27
CA LYS A 174 -12.78 2.33 -10.06
C LYS A 174 -13.22 3.31 -8.99
N MET A 175 -12.47 3.35 -7.90
CA MET A 175 -12.85 4.10 -6.70
C MET A 175 -11.62 4.68 -6.01
N PRO A 176 -11.74 5.81 -5.30
CA PRO A 176 -10.60 6.47 -4.67
C PRO A 176 -9.81 5.54 -3.74
N TRP A 177 -10.50 4.70 -2.95
CA TRP A 177 -9.86 3.80 -1.99
C TRP A 177 -8.95 2.75 -2.63
N LEU A 178 -9.15 2.41 -3.91
CA LEU A 178 -8.27 1.47 -4.61
C LEU A 178 -6.90 2.07 -4.95
N MET A 179 -6.75 3.40 -4.88
CA MET A 179 -5.46 4.04 -5.12
C MET A 179 -4.40 3.62 -4.11
N ILE A 180 -4.77 3.18 -2.91
CA ILE A 180 -3.81 2.75 -1.88
C ILE A 180 -2.89 1.64 -2.36
N PHE A 181 -3.41 0.71 -3.18
CA PHE A 181 -2.63 -0.39 -3.73
C PHE A 181 -1.56 0.12 -4.71
N MET A 182 -1.82 1.21 -5.42
CA MET A 182 -0.88 1.85 -6.32
C MET A 182 0.09 2.78 -5.59
N THR A 183 -0.40 3.55 -4.62
CA THR A 183 0.42 4.57 -3.93
C THR A 183 1.44 3.95 -3.00
N MET A 184 1.13 2.81 -2.36
CA MET A 184 2.06 2.10 -1.48
C MET A 184 3.40 1.76 -2.16
N PRO A 185 3.45 0.98 -3.26
CA PRO A 185 4.69 0.72 -3.97
C PRO A 185 5.28 1.97 -4.62
N MET A 186 4.45 2.93 -5.06
CA MET A 186 4.92 4.21 -5.61
C MET A 186 5.72 5.01 -4.58
N LEU A 187 5.27 5.07 -3.31
CA LEU A 187 5.97 5.77 -2.23
C LEU A 187 7.29 5.09 -1.87
N LEU A 188 7.38 3.76 -1.96
CA LEU A 188 8.65 3.05 -1.82
C LEU A 188 9.62 3.37 -2.97
N LEU A 189 9.11 3.46 -4.20
CA LEU A 189 9.88 3.94 -5.35
C LEU A 189 10.31 5.40 -5.16
N ALA A 190 9.44 6.25 -4.60
CA ALA A 190 9.76 7.63 -4.27
C ALA A 190 10.91 7.74 -3.26
N ALA A 191 10.94 6.86 -2.24
CA ALA A 191 12.07 6.80 -1.32
C ALA A 191 13.39 6.46 -2.05
N ILE A 192 13.38 5.52 -3.00
CA ILE A 192 14.55 5.17 -3.84
C ILE A 192 14.97 6.34 -4.76
N GLY A 193 13.99 7.11 -5.22
CA GLY A 193 14.18 8.33 -6.01
C GLY A 193 14.86 9.44 -5.20
N LEU A 194 14.40 9.65 -3.97
CA LEU A 194 14.82 10.73 -3.07
C LEU A 194 16.13 10.42 -2.32
N GLU A 195 16.45 9.15 -2.11
CA GLU A 195 17.62 8.66 -1.36
C GLU A 195 18.94 9.39 -1.68
N PRO A 196 19.34 9.62 -2.96
CA PRO A 196 20.61 10.26 -3.26
C PRO A 196 20.69 11.70 -2.77
N CYS A 197 19.59 12.46 -2.91
CA CYS A 197 19.52 13.85 -2.47
C CYS A 197 19.70 13.93 -0.95
N VAL A 198 19.00 13.06 -0.21
CA VAL A 198 19.09 12.98 1.25
C VAL A 198 20.49 12.55 1.70
N ARG A 199 21.09 11.54 1.07
CA ARG A 199 22.47 11.09 1.40
C ARG A 199 23.51 12.17 1.15
N LEU A 200 23.37 12.94 0.06
CA LEU A 200 24.26 14.05 -0.24
C LEU A 200 24.15 15.15 0.82
N CYS A 201 22.93 15.59 1.14
CA CYS A 201 22.69 16.59 2.17
C CYS A 201 23.17 16.13 3.55
N SER A 202 22.87 14.90 3.95
CA SER A 202 23.27 14.37 5.28
C SER A 202 24.78 14.24 5.40
N SER A 203 25.47 13.75 4.37
CA SER A 203 26.93 13.66 4.36
C SER A 203 27.60 15.03 4.48
N PHE A 204 27.00 16.06 3.88
CA PHE A 204 27.48 17.43 3.97
C PHE A 204 27.26 18.02 5.37
N ILE A 205 26.08 17.83 5.96
CA ILE A 205 25.77 18.27 7.33
C ILE A 205 26.74 17.60 8.32
N LEU A 206 26.99 16.30 8.19
CA LEU A 206 27.94 15.56 9.03
C LEU A 206 29.38 16.04 8.83
N GLN A 207 29.78 16.40 7.61
CA GLN A 207 31.08 17.01 7.34
C GLN A 207 31.23 18.36 8.06
N ILE A 208 30.23 19.24 7.98
CA ILE A 208 30.22 20.53 8.70
C ILE A 208 30.29 20.30 10.20
N TYR A 209 29.47 19.40 10.73
CA TYR A 209 29.44 19.08 12.16
C TYR A 209 30.79 18.54 12.64
N SER A 210 31.40 17.61 11.89
CA SER A 210 32.72 17.05 12.22
C SER A 210 33.84 18.09 12.11
N TRP A 211 33.75 19.02 11.17
CA TRP A 211 34.66 20.16 11.05
C TRP A 211 34.51 21.10 12.25
N ALA A 212 33.29 21.53 12.57
CA ALA A 212 33.00 22.41 13.71
C ALA A 212 33.44 21.77 15.03
N LYS A 213 33.16 20.47 15.22
CA LYS A 213 33.60 19.71 16.39
C LYS A 213 35.12 19.63 16.50
N ARG A 214 35.87 19.54 15.39
CA ARG A 214 37.35 19.58 15.39
C ARG A 214 37.88 20.98 15.73
N VAL A 215 37.29 22.03 15.13
CA VAL A 215 37.64 23.42 15.44
C VAL A 215 37.41 23.74 16.92
N LEU A 216 36.30 23.25 17.49
CA LEU A 216 35.95 23.42 18.90
C LEU A 216 36.77 22.52 19.85
N ARG A 217 37.16 21.30 19.44
CA ARG A 217 37.90 20.35 20.28
C ARG A 217 39.42 20.50 20.25
N GLY A 218 40.00 21.24 19.31
CA GLY A 218 41.45 21.40 19.34
C GLY A 218 42.07 22.09 18.14
N ARG A 219 42.49 23.32 18.38
CA ARG A 219 43.78 23.87 17.91
C ARG A 219 45.01 23.01 18.32
N GLU A 220 44.85 21.89 19.03
CA GLU A 220 45.96 21.16 19.67
C GLU A 220 46.54 19.95 18.90
N GLN A 221 46.00 19.52 17.76
CA GLN A 221 46.64 18.45 16.97
C GLN A 221 46.45 18.68 15.47
N ALA A 222 47.25 19.60 14.94
CA ALA A 222 47.41 19.79 13.50
C ALA A 222 48.35 18.72 12.93
N SER A 223 47.84 17.51 12.73
CA SER A 223 48.42 16.57 11.76
C SER A 223 47.73 16.81 10.41
N ALA A 224 48.51 17.11 9.38
CA ALA A 224 48.02 17.46 8.05
C ALA A 224 47.03 16.40 7.50
N PRO A 225 45.91 16.81 6.87
CA PRO A 225 44.92 15.87 6.38
C PRO A 225 45.49 15.04 5.22
N VAL A 226 45.40 13.72 5.31
CA VAL A 226 45.41 12.84 4.12
C VAL A 226 44.14 13.18 3.35
N LEU A 227 44.28 13.98 2.29
CA LEU A 227 43.18 14.36 1.41
C LEU A 227 42.63 13.09 0.74
N PRO A 228 41.35 12.71 0.94
CA PRO A 228 40.74 11.70 0.09
C PRO A 228 40.79 12.21 -1.35
N ALA A 229 41.10 11.32 -2.30
CA ALA A 229 41.28 11.61 -3.72
C ALA A 229 40.29 12.69 -4.20
N GLN A 230 40.82 13.87 -4.55
CA GLN A 230 40.03 15.05 -4.85
C GLN A 230 39.24 14.82 -6.15
N GLN A 231 37.93 14.63 -6.03
CA GLN A 231 37.03 14.89 -7.15
C GLN A 231 37.09 16.41 -7.47
N PRO A 232 37.07 16.81 -8.75
CA PRO A 232 37.20 18.21 -9.13
C PRO A 232 36.14 19.08 -8.44
N LEU A 233 36.57 20.20 -7.82
CA LEU A 233 35.74 21.10 -7.00
C LEU A 233 34.39 21.45 -7.64
N ARG A 234 34.35 21.70 -8.95
CA ARG A 234 33.12 22.01 -9.71
C ARG A 234 32.07 20.89 -9.65
N ARG A 235 32.50 19.62 -9.66
CA ARG A 235 31.60 18.44 -9.57
C ARG A 235 31.08 18.24 -8.14
N ARG A 236 31.86 18.64 -7.14
CA ARG A 236 31.46 18.63 -5.72
C ARG A 236 30.41 19.71 -5.42
N TYR A 237 30.62 20.95 -5.86
CA TYR A 237 29.61 22.01 -5.67
C TYR A 237 28.31 21.72 -6.43
N GLY A 238 28.39 21.26 -7.69
CA GLY A 238 27.20 20.93 -8.48
C GLY A 238 26.36 19.80 -7.88
N SER A 239 27.01 18.78 -7.29
CA SER A 239 26.28 17.68 -6.62
C SER A 239 25.62 18.10 -5.31
N ILE A 240 26.24 19.01 -4.55
CA ILE A 240 25.64 19.57 -3.32
C ILE A 240 24.42 20.43 -3.67
N VAL A 241 24.55 21.33 -4.65
CA VAL A 241 23.43 22.18 -5.09
C VAL A 241 22.27 21.33 -5.59
N ALA A 242 22.54 20.31 -6.41
CA ALA A 242 21.51 19.39 -6.90
C ALA A 242 20.86 18.57 -5.76
N GLY A 243 21.66 18.11 -4.79
CA GLY A 243 21.14 17.40 -3.61
C GLY A 243 20.19 18.28 -2.78
N SER A 244 20.63 19.49 -2.44
CA SER A 244 19.84 20.46 -1.68
C SER A 244 18.57 20.88 -2.41
N LEU A 245 18.65 21.14 -3.72
CA LEU A 245 17.48 21.44 -4.55
C LEU A 245 16.49 20.27 -4.56
N GLY A 246 16.98 19.03 -4.68
CA GLY A 246 16.13 17.84 -4.59
C GLY A 246 15.40 17.71 -3.25
N VAL A 247 16.08 17.98 -2.13
CA VAL A 247 15.43 17.98 -0.81
C VAL A 247 14.41 19.11 -0.68
N LEU A 248 14.69 20.31 -1.20
CA LEU A 248 13.73 21.42 -1.20
C LEU A 248 12.48 21.09 -2.03
N ILE A 249 12.65 20.48 -3.21
CA ILE A 249 11.53 19.99 -4.03
C ILE A 249 10.72 18.93 -3.26
N ALA A 250 11.39 18.03 -2.54
CA ALA A 250 10.71 17.02 -1.71
C ALA A 250 9.89 17.65 -0.58
N LEU A 251 10.43 18.64 0.12
CA LEU A 251 9.72 19.36 1.17
C LEU A 251 8.52 20.14 0.61
N PHE A 252 8.68 20.78 -0.55
CA PHE A 252 7.59 21.48 -1.20
C PHE A 252 6.49 20.52 -1.68
N ALA A 253 6.86 19.41 -2.32
CA ALA A 253 5.91 18.39 -2.74
C ALA A 253 5.19 17.75 -1.54
N LEU A 254 5.92 17.49 -0.44
CA LEU A 254 5.34 17.01 0.81
C LEU A 254 4.33 18.00 1.38
N PHE A 255 4.66 19.30 1.36
CA PHE A 255 3.76 20.35 1.82
C PHE A 255 2.45 20.34 1.01
N LEU A 256 2.51 20.27 -0.31
CA LEU A 256 1.32 20.17 -1.16
C LEU A 256 0.51 18.91 -0.87
N THR A 257 1.17 17.76 -0.73
CA THR A 257 0.51 16.50 -0.37
C THR A 257 -0.22 16.61 0.98
N LEU A 258 0.44 17.17 1.99
CA LEU A 258 -0.17 17.37 3.31
C LEU A 258 -1.30 18.40 3.29
N GLN A 259 -1.18 19.47 2.51
CA GLN A 259 -2.25 20.46 2.34
C GLN A 259 -3.49 19.81 1.73
N ASN A 260 -3.33 19.07 0.63
CA ASN A 260 -4.46 18.44 -0.06
C ASN A 260 -5.10 17.34 0.81
N MET A 261 -4.28 16.59 1.56
CA MET A 261 -4.81 15.66 2.56
C MET A 261 -5.57 16.38 3.67
N TYR A 262 -5.10 17.54 4.12
CA TYR A 262 -5.81 18.32 5.12
C TYR A 262 -7.17 18.80 4.59
N GLU A 263 -7.23 19.29 3.34
CA GLU A 263 -8.48 19.72 2.71
C GLU A 263 -9.50 18.58 2.61
N VAL A 264 -9.09 17.40 2.11
CA VAL A 264 -9.95 16.22 1.98
C VAL A 264 -10.46 15.72 3.34
N ASN A 265 -9.60 15.72 4.37
CA ASN A 265 -9.96 15.12 5.67
C ASN A 265 -10.71 16.08 6.61
N TYR A 266 -10.46 17.39 6.52
CA TYR A 266 -10.92 18.34 7.55
C TYR A 266 -11.74 19.51 7.01
N VAL A 267 -11.61 19.89 5.72
CA VAL A 267 -12.35 21.02 5.15
C VAL A 267 -13.63 20.53 4.48
N HIS A 268 -13.50 19.55 3.59
CA HIS A 268 -14.61 18.99 2.80
C HIS A 268 -15.04 17.60 3.30
N ALA A 269 -15.11 17.46 4.63
CA ALA A 269 -15.44 16.19 5.26
C ALA A 269 -16.94 15.88 5.07
N ALA A 270 -17.25 15.12 4.02
CA ALA A 270 -18.58 14.58 3.74
C ALA A 270 -19.70 15.62 3.51
N ASP A 271 -19.36 16.86 3.17
CA ASP A 271 -20.28 17.95 2.82
C ASP A 271 -20.64 18.01 1.32
N GLY A 272 -19.96 17.19 0.50
CA GLY A 272 -20.27 17.06 -0.93
C GLY A 272 -19.09 16.54 -1.75
N PRO A 273 -19.27 16.30 -3.06
CA PRO A 273 -18.21 15.86 -3.96
C PRO A 273 -17.34 17.05 -4.42
N HIS A 274 -16.81 17.82 -3.46
CA HIS A 274 -15.92 18.97 -3.75
C HIS A 274 -14.53 18.51 -4.18
N GLU A 275 -14.10 17.36 -3.67
CA GLU A 275 -12.79 16.75 -3.91
C GLU A 275 -12.96 15.42 -4.67
N MET A 276 -12.06 15.13 -5.62
CA MET A 276 -12.13 13.89 -6.40
C MET A 276 -11.88 12.62 -5.59
N MET A 277 -11.22 12.76 -4.42
CA MET A 277 -11.03 11.68 -3.46
C MET A 277 -12.28 11.39 -2.62
N VAL A 278 -13.26 12.31 -2.59
CA VAL A 278 -14.49 12.17 -1.81
C VAL A 278 -15.56 11.49 -2.64
N TYR A 279 -16.00 10.33 -2.16
CA TYR A 279 -17.16 9.62 -2.69
C TYR A 279 -18.33 9.80 -1.73
N VAL A 280 -19.38 10.50 -2.18
CA VAL A 280 -20.64 10.68 -1.45
C VAL A 280 -21.79 10.12 -2.27
N GLN A 281 -22.68 9.37 -1.59
CA GLN A 281 -23.90 8.80 -2.18
C GLN A 281 -25.13 9.69 -1.96
N THR A 282 -24.92 10.88 -1.39
CA THR A 282 -25.97 11.79 -0.99
C THR A 282 -25.90 13.07 -1.83
N PRO A 283 -27.02 13.54 -2.43
CA PRO A 283 -27.05 14.82 -3.10
C PRO A 283 -26.75 15.98 -2.13
N PRO A 284 -26.11 17.06 -2.58
CA PRO A 284 -25.88 18.26 -1.75
C PRO A 284 -27.19 18.88 -1.24
N ASP A 285 -28.32 18.56 -1.88
CA ASP A 285 -29.65 19.05 -1.49
C ASP A 285 -30.11 18.50 -0.13
N ILE A 286 -29.62 17.34 0.32
CA ILE A 286 -29.98 16.81 1.65
C ILE A 286 -29.53 17.78 2.75
N ASP A 287 -28.32 18.35 2.66
CA ASP A 287 -27.85 19.32 3.65
C ASP A 287 -28.70 20.58 3.65
N VAL A 288 -29.18 21.01 2.49
CA VAL A 288 -30.09 22.15 2.37
C VAL A 288 -31.43 21.83 3.03
N VAL A 289 -31.99 20.64 2.79
CA VAL A 289 -33.25 20.19 3.41
C VAL A 289 -33.09 20.08 4.93
N MET A 290 -32.02 19.45 5.42
CA MET A 290 -31.75 19.31 6.85
C MET A 290 -31.58 20.67 7.54
N LYS A 291 -30.88 21.63 6.90
CA LYS A 291 -30.77 23.01 7.41
C LYS A 291 -32.13 23.71 7.48
N ARG A 292 -33.01 23.50 6.48
CA ARG A 292 -34.37 24.06 6.48
C ARG A 292 -35.23 23.46 7.58
N ILE A 293 -35.17 22.15 7.78
CA ILE A 293 -35.87 21.47 8.88
C ILE A 293 -35.39 22.01 10.24
N ALA A 294 -34.08 22.15 10.43
CA ALA A 294 -33.52 22.72 11.65
C ALA A 294 -33.96 24.18 11.87
N ALA A 295 -34.06 24.99 10.82
CA ALA A 295 -34.56 26.36 10.93
C ALA A 295 -36.05 26.43 11.31
N ILE A 296 -36.87 25.52 10.79
CA ILE A 296 -38.29 25.38 11.17
C ILE A 296 -38.39 24.93 12.63
N ASP A 297 -37.60 23.94 13.05
CA ASP A 297 -37.57 23.45 14.43
C ASP A 297 -37.14 24.53 15.42
N GLN A 298 -36.14 25.34 15.07
CA GLN A 298 -35.70 26.46 15.87
C GLN A 298 -36.78 27.52 16.02
N LYS A 299 -37.55 27.79 14.96
CA LYS A 299 -38.60 28.80 14.93
C LYS A 299 -39.85 28.35 15.71
N ASP A 300 -40.31 27.13 15.48
CA ASP A 300 -41.63 26.67 15.93
C ASP A 300 -41.55 25.86 17.23
N PHE A 301 -40.40 25.22 17.51
CA PHE A 301 -40.19 24.35 18.68
C PHE A 301 -38.98 24.72 19.54
N GLY A 302 -38.29 25.82 19.21
CA GLY A 302 -37.14 26.31 19.98
C GLY A 302 -35.92 25.39 19.97
N GLY A 303 -35.76 24.57 18.92
CA GLY A 303 -34.60 23.68 18.77
C GLY A 303 -34.74 22.33 19.48
N ARG A 304 -35.97 21.95 19.86
CA ARG A 304 -36.26 20.71 20.61
C ARG A 304 -36.40 19.47 19.73
N GLN A 305 -36.20 19.59 18.42
CA GLN A 305 -36.32 18.51 17.43
C GLN A 305 -37.70 17.84 17.47
N GLN A 306 -38.77 18.65 17.47
CA GLN A 306 -40.16 18.20 17.53
C GLN A 306 -40.91 18.33 16.20
N VAL A 307 -40.22 18.73 15.14
CA VAL A 307 -40.79 18.76 13.78
C VAL A 307 -41.16 17.33 13.33
N HIS A 308 -42.43 17.12 13.02
CA HIS A 308 -42.91 15.88 12.42
C HIS A 308 -42.54 15.85 10.93
N ILE A 309 -41.75 14.87 10.52
CA ILE A 309 -41.33 14.65 9.13
C ILE A 309 -42.12 13.47 8.58
N GLY A 310 -42.92 13.72 7.54
CA GLY A 310 -43.55 12.66 6.76
C GLY A 310 -42.60 12.21 5.66
N VAL A 311 -42.19 10.94 5.68
CA VAL A 311 -41.42 10.32 4.59
C VAL A 311 -42.38 9.47 3.77
N THR A 312 -42.44 9.71 2.47
CA THR A 312 -43.21 8.91 1.52
C THR A 312 -42.36 7.75 1.00
N SER A 313 -42.99 6.68 0.50
CA SER A 313 -42.28 5.45 0.08
C SER A 313 -41.31 5.63 -1.10
N ASP A 314 -41.44 6.74 -1.82
CA ASP A 314 -40.55 7.19 -2.90
C ASP A 314 -39.39 8.08 -2.39
N ALA A 315 -39.36 8.42 -1.09
CA ALA A 315 -38.31 9.18 -0.43
C ALA A 315 -37.39 8.28 0.44
N GLU A 316 -37.27 7.01 0.07
CA GLU A 316 -36.36 6.05 0.73
C GLU A 316 -35.04 5.95 -0.03
N TRP A 317 -33.94 5.85 0.71
CA TRP A 317 -32.60 5.76 0.13
C TRP A 317 -32.40 4.42 -0.61
N PRO A 318 -31.70 4.40 -1.75
CA PRO A 318 -31.11 5.54 -2.46
C PRO A 318 -32.17 6.35 -3.21
N LEU A 319 -32.07 7.69 -3.14
CA LEU A 319 -32.91 8.59 -3.93
C LEU A 319 -32.54 8.39 -5.41
N VAL A 320 -33.43 7.76 -6.18
CA VAL A 320 -33.30 7.55 -7.62
C VAL A 320 -33.84 8.74 -8.39
#